data_AF-A0A7B4H041-F1
#
_entry.id   AF-A0A7B4H041-F1
#
_cell.length_a   1.000
_cell.length_b   1.000
_cell.length_c   1.000
_cell.angle_alpha   90.00
_cell.angle_beta   90.00
_cell.angle_gamma   90.00
#
_symmetry.space_group_name_H-M   'P 1'
#
loop_
_entity.id
_entity.type
_entity.pdbx_description
1 polymer ?
#
loop_
_entity_poly.entity_id
_entity_poly.type
_entity_poly.pdbx_seq_one_letter_code
_entity_poly.pdbx_strand_id
1 'polypeptide(L)' 'MNLIDAWIVEIISVSRGEIVPYWLVEAKVTAYGRESITTILKKSEEEAKAVKVGDVVQI' A
#
# COMPACT_ATOMS: atom_id res chain seq x y z
N MET A 1 14.92 -2.48 -13.17
CA MET A 1 13.51 -2.36 -12.74
C MET A 1 13.42 -0.99 -12.09
N ASN A 2 12.72 -0.03 -12.70
CA ASN A 2 12.65 1.33 -12.17
C ASN A 2 11.50 1.38 -11.18
N LEU A 3 11.82 1.59 -9.91
CA LEU A 3 10.82 1.84 -8.87
C LEU A 3 10.28 3.26 -9.05
N ILE A 4 8.96 3.41 -8.97
CA ILE A 4 8.30 4.70 -9.06
C ILE A 4 7.78 5.07 -7.67
N ASP A 5 8.11 6.29 -7.22
CA ASP A 5 7.51 6.85 -6.02
C ASP A 5 6.04 7.20 -6.31
N ALA A 6 5.13 6.56 -5.58
CA ALA A 6 3.70 6.76 -5.66
C ALA A 6 3.15 7.20 -4.30
N TRP A 7 2.22 8.16 -4.32
CA TRP A 7 1.58 8.68 -3.12
C TRP A 7 0.29 7.94 -2.86
N ILE A 8 0.07 7.48 -1.63
CA ILE A 8 -1.22 6.90 -1.22
C ILE A 8 -2.26 8.01 -1.17
N VAL A 9 -3.33 7.87 -1.93
CA VAL A 9 -4.46 8.81 -1.94
C VAL A 9 -5.67 8.27 -1.21
N GLU A 10 -5.79 6.95 -1.10
CA GLU A 10 -6.92 6.29 -0.41
C GLU A 10 -6.50 4.91 0.08
N ILE A 11 -6.94 4.52 1.27
CA ILE A 11 -6.80 3.16 1.80
C ILE A 11 -8.13 2.45 1.61
N ILE A 12 -8.12 1.38 0.80
CA ILE A 12 -9.31 0.62 0.43
C ILE A 12 -9.58 -0.46 1.46
N SER A 13 -8.54 -1.23 1.83
CA SER A 13 -8.69 -2.30 2.82
C SER A 13 -7.38 -2.62 3.52
N VAL A 14 -7.51 -3.13 4.75
CA VAL A 14 -6.40 -3.72 5.51
C VAL A 14 -6.85 -5.11 5.96
N SER A 15 -6.15 -6.14 5.53
CA SER A 15 -6.49 -7.53 5.84
C SER A 15 -5.25 -8.36 6.15
N ARG A 16 -5.43 -9.46 6.88
CA ARG A 16 -4.37 -10.44 7.10
C ARG A 16 -4.40 -11.44 5.95
N GLY A 17 -3.26 -11.65 5.29
CA GLY A 17 -3.16 -12.65 4.24
C GLY A 17 -3.50 -14.04 4.77
N GLU A 18 -4.40 -14.74 4.10
CA GLU A 18 -4.80 -16.10 4.50
C GLU A 18 -3.71 -17.14 4.21
N ILE A 19 -2.96 -16.92 3.12
CA ILE A 19 -1.91 -17.85 2.63
C ILE A 19 -0.50 -17.35 2.99
N VAL A 20 -0.32 -16.04 3.10
CA VAL A 20 0.98 -15.41 3.35
C VAL A 20 1.00 -14.78 4.74
N PRO A 21 2.11 -14.88 5.50
CA PRO A 21 2.21 -14.32 6.85
C PRO A 21 2.46 -12.80 6.81
N TYR A 22 1.79 -12.10 5.91
CA TYR A 22 1.85 -10.65 5.73
C TYR A 22 0.47 -10.03 5.88
N TRP A 23 0.46 -8.78 6.29
CA TRP A 23 -0.69 -7.90 6.22
C TRP A 23 -0.73 -7.22 4.85
N LEU A 24 -1.91 -7.23 4.26
CA LEU A 24 -2.20 -6.68 2.94
C LEU A 24 -2.89 -5.34 3.15
N VAL A 25 -2.28 -4.27 2.65
CA VAL A 25 -2.91 -2.94 2.59
C VAL A 25 -3.21 -2.64 1.14
N GLU A 26 -4.47 -2.73 0.77
CA GLU A 26 -4.92 -2.33 -0.55
C GLU A 26 -5.15 -0.82 -0.57
N ALA A 27 -4.44 -0.12 -1.44
CA ALA A 27 -4.43 1.32 -1.49
C ALA A 27 -4.50 1.82 -2.93
N LYS A 28 -5.23 2.91 -3.13
CA LYS A 28 -5.14 3.70 -4.34
C LYS A 28 -3.92 4.61 -4.22
N VAL A 29 -3.05 4.55 -5.21
CA VAL A 29 -1.83 5.36 -5.28
C VAL A 29 -1.84 6.22 -6.52
N THR A 30 -1.18 7.38 -6.46
CA THR A 30 -0.96 8.25 -7.60
C THR A 30 0.53 8.46 -7.86
N ALA A 31 0.94 8.29 -9.11
CA ALA A 31 2.28 8.59 -9.58
C ALA A 31 2.21 9.32 -10.92
N TYR A 32 2.88 10.48 -11.02
CA TYR A 32 2.91 11.30 -12.24
C TYR A 32 1.51 11.60 -12.83
N GLY A 33 0.51 11.85 -11.97
CA GLY A 33 -0.86 12.14 -12.38
C GLY A 33 -1.67 10.92 -12.84
N ARG A 34 -1.14 9.70 -12.70
CA ARG A 34 -1.85 8.45 -12.96
C ARG A 34 -2.17 7.75 -11.66
N GLU A 35 -3.42 7.33 -11.53
CA GLU A 35 -3.90 6.57 -10.39
C GLU A 35 -3.88 5.07 -10.68
N SER A 36 -3.54 4.27 -9.67
CA SER A 36 -3.56 2.82 -9.74
C SER A 36 -3.93 2.24 -8.37
N ILE A 37 -4.41 1.00 -8.34
CA ILE A 37 -4.64 0.25 -7.11
C ILE A 37 -3.47 -0.71 -6.93
N THR A 38 -2.89 -0.73 -5.74
CA THR A 38 -1.78 -1.62 -5.41
C THR A 38 -1.97 -2.23 -4.03
N THR A 39 -1.28 -3.34 -3.79
CA THR A 39 -1.26 -4.03 -2.50
C THR A 39 0.12 -3.87 -1.87
N ILE A 40 0.16 -3.23 -0.71
CA ILE A 40 1.37 -3.02 0.08
C ILE A 40 1.45 -4.14 1.14
N LEU A 41 2.57 -4.84 1.18
CA LEU A 41 2.81 -5.93 2.13
C LEU A 41 3.51 -5.39 3.39
N LYS A 42 2.94 -5.68 4.56
CA LYS A 42 3.51 -5.35 5.88
C LYS A 42 3.69 -6.59 6.73
N LYS A 43 4.67 -6.59 7.62
CA LYS A 43 5.02 -7.78 8.43
C LYS A 43 4.12 -7.93 9.65
N SER A 44 3.60 -6.83 10.17
CA SER A 44 2.75 -6.81 11.36
C SER A 44 1.47 -6.01 11.11
N GLU A 45 0.49 -6.23 11.98
CA GLU A 45 -0.78 -5.50 11.98
C GLU A 45 -0.56 -4.02 12.25
N GLU A 46 0.34 -3.72 13.17
CA GLU A 46 0.70 -2.36 13.56
C GLU A 46 1.31 -1.60 12.38
N GLU A 47 2.21 -2.22 11.61
CA GLU A 47 2.77 -1.63 10.40
C GLU A 47 1.71 -1.39 9.33
N ALA A 48 0.74 -2.30 9.20
CA ALA A 48 -0.34 -2.19 8.22
C ALA A 48 -1.30 -1.04 8.58
N LYS A 49 -1.65 -0.92 9.85
CA LYS A 49 -2.50 0.15 10.39
C LYS A 49 -1.80 1.51 10.47
N ALA A 50 -0.46 1.53 10.48
CA ALA A 50 0.32 2.76 10.46
C ALA A 50 0.38 3.42 9.07
N VAL A 51 0.04 2.67 8.00
CA VAL A 51 -0.06 3.23 6.65
C VAL A 51 -1.18 4.26 6.61
N LYS A 52 -0.90 5.42 6.03
CA LYS A 52 -1.85 6.54 5.94
C LYS A 52 -1.84 7.17 4.55
N VAL A 53 -2.93 7.86 4.25
CA VAL A 53 -3.01 8.75 3.09
C VAL A 53 -1.91 9.80 3.18
N GLY A 54 -1.21 10.02 2.07
CA GLY A 54 -0.05 10.89 1.97
C GLY A 54 1.30 10.19 2.19
N ASP A 55 1.32 8.91 2.58
CA ASP A 55 2.57 8.14 2.59
C ASP A 55 3.07 7.89 1.16
N VAL A 56 4.39 7.83 0.99
CA VAL A 56 5.04 7.47 -0.26
C VAL A 56 5.39 5.99 -0.22
N VAL A 57 5.04 5.28 -1.29
CA VAL A 57 5.39 3.88 -1.50
C VAL A 57 6.09 3.72 -2.85
N GLN A 58 6.97 2.73 -2.94
CA GLN A 58 7.65 2.39 -4.17
C GLN A 58 6.92 1.23 -4.86
N ILE A 59 6.50 1.46 -6.10
CA ILE A 59 5.83 0.47 -6.96
C ILE A 59 6.69 0.10 -8.16
#